data_AF-A0A142WTD3-F1
#
_entry.id   AF-A0A142WTD3-F1
#
_cell.length_a   1.000
_cell.length_b   1.000
_cell.length_c   1.000
_cell.angle_alpha   90.00
_cell.angle_beta   90.00
_cell.angle_gamma   90.00
#
_symmetry.space_group_name_H-M   'P 1'
#
loop_
_entity.id
_entity.type
_entity.pdbx_description
1 polymer ?
#
loop_
_entity_poly.entity_id
_entity_poly.type
_entity_poly.pdbx_seq_one_letter_code
_entity_poly.pdbx_strand_id
1 'polypeptide(L)'
;MRFCLGRKGTASLVLALAIAATGANLATAQPPDEGGIGAPMAALKPEVFARRNTNVPLAERLSEDPEARVLELIYVLRHYRVFSRDEEMAQAIRELHRIGKPAVPELVAELDRTDRDNTLRVLGIALRALNDPRAVPGLIRAVPRTLRPPGSDCGVSIEDPELLKFVLSFERGASPDQKHMSVGRPVNEISRALERITGHKSPGGDRDPLRGNFLGGPDTEAAQRKKYLDRQKYWAGWWAEHGGEFLPEAERQALDHPTAADAVPGDERDRVDRAGEARFGAIFPTGPDVRLGPVHEVELFNILFADAPSAIDFERHRIFRFQEGLREQDRWHMQWMRRVGVDMIVGGDCDDLRLWVIDDARWETIDNEVLASEPFRPGYEHRGGFFQLEGARTVLFNTRDGGSGILQVEPYRGATASRQVRYRMWQMGPPADDPPALVPPVAEKNVQWSETIDVTLKPPEENAQCGWSLSRKQSAALPRPFEAKDLTQQIWSQDAETDLARWRREQAIDLLATPAPEPHPLQLRTDEKPDLLQIALFDGVARPVRTECFESLTAPAAKALLDEPAARPLQPVNILSSMGIPQPQTYLFRTSRGESGILQFRSGSLKAGLALLRYKLIEEAERPQMR
;
A
#
# COMPACT_ATOMS: atom_id res chain seq x y z
N MET A 1 41.39 2.07 -14.13
CA MET A 1 41.68 2.83 -12.88
C MET A 1 40.99 2.14 -11.72
N ARG A 2 41.76 1.59 -10.78
CA ARG A 2 41.30 0.94 -9.55
C ARG A 2 41.32 1.96 -8.42
N PHE A 3 40.26 2.05 -7.63
CA PHE A 3 40.33 2.65 -6.30
C PHE A 3 40.05 1.56 -5.25
N CYS A 4 41.10 1.19 -4.53
CA CYS A 4 41.04 0.43 -3.29
C CYS A 4 40.67 1.38 -2.15
N LEU A 5 39.66 1.05 -1.35
CA LEU A 5 39.46 1.64 -0.04
C LEU A 5 39.40 0.54 1.01
N GLY A 6 40.27 0.71 2.00
CA GLY A 6 40.66 -0.29 2.98
C GLY A 6 39.70 -0.43 4.15
N ARG A 7 39.74 -1.63 4.73
CA ARG A 7 39.19 -1.98 6.04
C ARG A 7 39.85 -1.15 7.14
N LYS A 8 39.04 -0.54 8.01
CA LYS A 8 39.41 -0.28 9.41
C LYS A 8 38.29 -0.81 10.29
N GLY A 9 38.67 -1.65 11.24
CA GLY A 9 37.76 -2.26 12.20
C GLY A 9 37.29 -1.28 13.25
N THR A 10 36.09 -1.52 13.75
CA THR A 10 35.53 -0.87 14.93
C THR A 10 35.26 -1.95 15.97
N ALA A 11 35.83 -1.72 17.16
CA ALA A 11 35.66 -2.53 18.35
C ALA A 11 34.21 -2.44 18.85
N SER A 12 33.64 -3.58 19.23
CA SER A 12 32.33 -3.67 19.87
C SER A 12 32.46 -3.26 21.34
N LEU A 13 31.81 -2.16 21.72
CA LEU A 13 31.58 -1.79 23.11
C LEU A 13 30.24 -2.39 23.54
N VAL A 14 30.28 -3.38 24.43
CA VAL A 14 29.11 -4.00 25.06
C VAL A 14 28.71 -3.12 26.23
N LEU A 15 27.53 -2.49 26.16
CA LEU A 15 26.91 -1.81 27.29
C LEU A 15 25.86 -2.74 27.90
N ALA A 16 26.17 -3.30 29.06
CA ALA A 16 25.25 -4.08 29.87
C ALA A 16 24.35 -3.13 30.68
N LEU A 17 23.04 -3.25 30.51
CA LEU A 17 22.04 -2.55 31.31
C LEU A 17 21.53 -3.51 32.39
N ALA A 18 21.87 -3.20 33.65
CA ALA A 18 21.37 -3.88 34.83
C ALA A 18 19.97 -3.36 35.17
N ILE A 19 18.98 -4.25 35.20
CA ILE A 19 17.64 -3.98 35.74
C ILE A 19 17.70 -4.29 37.25
N ALA A 20 17.66 -3.25 38.08
CA ALA A 20 17.41 -3.37 39.51
C ALA A 20 15.91 -3.38 39.76
N ALA A 21 15.41 -4.50 40.27
CA ALA A 21 14.06 -4.65 40.78
C ALA A 21 13.89 -3.86 42.08
N THR A 22 12.85 -3.03 42.16
CA THR A 22 12.24 -2.64 43.43
C THR A 22 10.73 -2.71 43.27
N GLY A 23 10.13 -3.68 43.95
CA GLY A 23 8.69 -3.78 44.10
C GLY A 23 8.22 -2.91 45.27
N ALA A 24 7.02 -2.35 45.13
CA ALA A 24 6.17 -2.01 46.26
C ALA A 24 4.71 -1.81 45.80
N ASN A 25 3.85 -2.65 46.40
CA ASN A 25 2.48 -2.37 46.84
C ASN A 25 1.38 -2.02 45.81
N LEU A 26 0.63 -3.07 45.47
CA LEU A 26 -0.80 -3.03 45.12
C LEU A 26 -1.60 -2.52 46.34
N ALA A 27 -2.23 -1.36 46.20
CA ALA A 27 -3.39 -0.96 46.99
C ALA A 27 -4.57 -0.80 46.04
N THR A 28 -5.54 -1.70 46.18
CA THR A 28 -6.83 -1.66 45.49
C THR A 28 -7.67 -0.51 46.04
N ALA A 29 -7.92 0.51 45.21
CA ALA A 29 -8.95 1.51 45.47
C ALA A 29 -10.15 1.24 44.56
N GLN A 30 -11.31 0.97 45.17
CA GLN A 30 -12.61 0.98 44.50
C GLN A 30 -12.95 2.42 44.08
N PRO A 31 -13.48 2.65 42.87
CA PRO A 31 -14.17 3.90 42.58
C PRO A 31 -15.59 3.87 43.19
N PRO A 32 -16.13 5.04 43.56
CA PRO A 32 -17.46 5.16 44.15
C PRO A 32 -18.57 4.98 43.10
N ASP A 33 -19.67 4.39 43.56
CA ASP A 33 -20.99 4.47 42.95
C ASP A 33 -21.42 5.94 42.83
N GLU A 34 -21.65 6.40 41.59
CA GLU A 34 -22.55 7.53 41.33
C GLU A 34 -23.46 7.21 40.15
N GLY A 35 -24.74 7.43 40.37
CA GLY A 35 -25.82 7.01 39.50
C GLY A 35 -26.24 8.06 38.50
N GLY A 36 -26.74 7.56 37.36
CA GLY A 36 -27.97 8.03 36.73
C GLY A 36 -27.92 9.33 35.92
N ILE A 37 -28.11 9.15 34.61
CA ILE A 37 -28.92 9.89 33.61
C ILE A 37 -28.18 9.62 32.28
N GLY A 38 -28.65 8.84 31.29
CA GLY A 38 -30.01 8.65 30.80
C GLY A 38 -30.01 8.95 29.29
N ALA A 39 -29.51 8.01 28.47
CA ALA A 39 -29.89 7.85 27.04
C ALA A 39 -29.37 6.49 26.53
N PRO A 40 -30.23 5.57 26.04
CA PRO A 40 -29.77 4.29 25.53
C PRO A 40 -29.26 4.49 24.10
N MET A 41 -27.94 4.50 23.91
CA MET A 41 -27.38 4.04 22.65
C MET A 41 -27.69 2.56 22.55
N ALA A 42 -28.77 2.23 21.85
CA ALA A 42 -29.04 0.86 21.42
C ALA A 42 -27.80 0.36 20.69
N ALA A 43 -27.12 -0.62 21.29
CA ALA A 43 -26.12 -1.41 20.62
C ALA A 43 -26.77 -1.98 19.35
N LEU A 44 -26.39 -1.45 18.19
CA LEU A 44 -26.69 -2.05 16.90
C LEU A 44 -26.16 -3.48 16.95
N LYS A 45 -27.08 -4.44 17.01
CA LYS A 45 -26.77 -5.86 16.90
C LYS A 45 -26.09 -6.08 15.54
N PRO A 46 -24.87 -6.64 15.49
CA PRO A 46 -24.19 -6.90 14.23
C PRO A 46 -24.74 -8.21 13.64
N GLU A 47 -25.97 -8.21 13.13
CA GLU A 47 -26.58 -9.41 12.54
C GLU A 47 -27.24 -9.21 11.18
N VAL A 48 -27.13 -8.05 10.55
CA VAL A 48 -27.67 -7.85 9.21
C VAL A 48 -26.56 -7.32 8.32
N PHE A 49 -25.85 -8.24 7.67
CA PHE A 49 -25.28 -8.14 6.31
C PHE A 49 -24.53 -9.44 6.08
N ALA A 50 -25.20 -10.37 5.41
CA ALA A 50 -24.59 -11.59 4.89
C ALA A 50 -23.51 -11.17 3.89
N ARG A 51 -22.27 -11.09 4.40
CA ARG A 51 -21.03 -11.06 3.61
C ARG A 51 -21.21 -12.04 2.45
N ARG A 52 -20.77 -11.70 1.23
CA ARG A 52 -20.32 -12.75 0.30
C ARG A 52 -19.26 -13.52 1.08
N ASN A 53 -19.65 -14.70 1.51
CA ASN A 53 -19.24 -15.23 2.79
C ASN A 53 -17.81 -15.77 2.63
N THR A 54 -16.79 -14.95 2.84
CA THR A 54 -15.38 -15.38 3.04
C THR A 54 -15.16 -15.90 4.46
N ASN A 55 -16.17 -15.79 5.33
CA ASN A 55 -16.14 -16.30 6.71
C ASN A 55 -16.56 -17.76 6.86
N VAL A 56 -17.10 -18.42 5.84
CA VAL A 56 -17.20 -19.89 5.88
C VAL A 56 -15.79 -20.39 5.61
N PRO A 57 -15.15 -21.09 6.57
CA PRO A 57 -13.84 -21.65 6.36
C PRO A 57 -13.80 -22.37 5.02
N LEU A 58 -12.74 -22.16 4.24
CA LEU A 58 -12.53 -22.81 2.95
C LEU A 58 -12.81 -24.35 3.02
N ALA A 59 -12.57 -24.94 4.19
CA ALA A 59 -12.82 -26.33 4.56
C ALA A 59 -14.29 -26.78 4.66
N GLU A 60 -15.27 -25.91 4.91
CA GLU A 60 -16.69 -26.30 5.07
C GLU A 60 -17.46 -26.41 3.74
N ARG A 61 -16.71 -26.32 2.65
CA ARG A 61 -17.26 -25.89 1.37
C ARG A 61 -16.75 -26.81 0.25
N LEU A 62 -16.21 -27.96 0.59
CA LEU A 62 -15.42 -28.80 -0.31
C LEU A 62 -16.30 -29.44 -1.39
N SER A 63 -15.84 -29.40 -2.64
CA SER A 63 -16.29 -30.35 -3.65
C SER A 63 -15.91 -31.76 -3.19
N GLU A 64 -16.85 -32.71 -3.29
CA GLU A 64 -16.55 -34.12 -3.04
C GLU A 64 -15.61 -34.71 -4.11
N ASP A 65 -15.51 -34.07 -5.28
CA ASP A 65 -14.54 -34.40 -6.33
C ASP A 65 -13.19 -33.72 -6.07
N PRO A 66 -12.13 -34.50 -5.76
CA PRO A 66 -10.78 -33.96 -5.53
C PRO A 66 -10.20 -33.23 -6.74
N GLU A 67 -10.56 -33.63 -7.96
CA GLU A 67 -10.03 -33.00 -9.18
C GLU A 67 -10.60 -31.60 -9.38
N ALA A 68 -11.93 -31.46 -9.33
CA ALA A 68 -12.58 -30.15 -9.31
C ALA A 68 -11.99 -29.27 -8.20
N ARG A 69 -11.73 -29.85 -7.02
CA ARG A 69 -11.15 -29.09 -5.91
C ARG A 69 -9.74 -28.57 -6.19
N VAL A 70 -8.89 -29.37 -6.83
CA VAL A 70 -7.56 -28.91 -7.26
C VAL A 70 -7.69 -27.73 -8.22
N LEU A 71 -8.58 -27.81 -9.22
CA LEU A 71 -8.78 -26.75 -10.20
C LEU A 71 -9.28 -25.44 -9.54
N GLU A 72 -10.20 -25.52 -8.58
CA GLU A 72 -10.65 -24.37 -7.78
C GLU A 72 -9.50 -23.72 -7.00
N LEU A 73 -8.63 -24.51 -6.39
CA LEU A 73 -7.49 -24.00 -5.63
C LEU A 73 -6.45 -23.35 -6.56
N ILE A 74 -6.22 -23.93 -7.74
CA ILE A 74 -5.37 -23.33 -8.77
C ILE A 74 -5.96 -22.00 -9.25
N TYR A 75 -7.29 -21.89 -9.36
CA TYR A 75 -7.95 -20.62 -9.71
C TYR A 75 -7.63 -19.51 -8.70
N VAL A 76 -7.62 -19.83 -7.39
CA VAL A 76 -7.19 -18.88 -6.35
C VAL A 76 -5.74 -18.45 -6.58
N LEU A 77 -4.82 -19.40 -6.85
CA LEU A 77 -3.41 -19.09 -7.11
C LEU A 77 -3.19 -18.30 -8.41
N ARG A 78 -3.98 -18.56 -9.45
CA ARG A 78 -3.94 -17.84 -10.73
C ARG A 78 -4.27 -16.36 -10.55
N HIS A 79 -5.25 -16.06 -9.70
CA HIS A 79 -5.73 -14.71 -9.43
C HIS A 79 -5.03 -14.00 -8.27
N TYR A 80 -4.10 -14.66 -7.60
CA TYR A 80 -3.30 -14.06 -6.54
C TYR A 80 -2.48 -12.85 -7.04
N ARG A 81 -2.44 -11.81 -6.20
CA ARG A 81 -1.55 -10.65 -6.34
C ARG A 81 -0.71 -10.55 -5.07
N VAL A 82 0.60 -10.33 -5.23
CA VAL A 82 1.49 -10.14 -4.08
C VAL A 82 1.00 -8.95 -3.25
N PHE A 83 0.92 -9.13 -1.93
CA PHE A 83 0.30 -8.17 -1.00
C PHE A 83 -1.21 -8.04 -1.13
N SER A 84 -1.90 -9.01 -1.72
CA SER A 84 -3.35 -9.08 -1.68
C SER A 84 -3.79 -10.52 -1.52
N ARG A 85 -4.70 -10.77 -0.58
CA ARG A 85 -5.23 -12.11 -0.30
C ARG A 85 -4.12 -13.13 0.02
N ASP A 86 -3.09 -12.67 0.74
CA ASP A 86 -1.92 -13.48 1.15
C ASP A 86 -2.34 -14.71 1.96
N GLU A 87 -3.31 -14.54 2.86
CA GLU A 87 -3.91 -15.60 3.67
C GLU A 87 -4.58 -16.68 2.81
N GLU A 88 -5.36 -16.28 1.81
CA GLU A 88 -6.12 -17.18 0.95
C GLU A 88 -5.21 -17.97 0.01
N MET A 89 -4.15 -17.32 -0.48
CA MET A 89 -3.06 -17.99 -1.21
C MET A 89 -2.41 -19.07 -0.34
N ALA A 90 -2.05 -18.74 0.90
CA ALA A 90 -1.44 -19.70 1.81
C ALA A 90 -2.41 -20.85 2.17
N GLN A 91 -3.70 -20.56 2.38
CA GLN A 91 -4.73 -21.58 2.60
C GLN A 91 -4.87 -22.50 1.39
N ALA A 92 -4.86 -21.95 0.17
CA ALA A 92 -4.94 -22.73 -1.05
C ALA A 92 -3.75 -23.69 -1.21
N ILE A 93 -2.54 -23.20 -0.91
CA ILE A 93 -1.32 -24.04 -0.89
C ILE A 93 -1.42 -25.13 0.18
N ARG A 94 -1.90 -24.81 1.39
CA ARG A 94 -2.11 -25.79 2.48
C ARG A 94 -3.06 -26.90 2.05
N GLU A 95 -4.11 -26.55 1.33
CA GLU A 95 -5.09 -27.51 0.88
C GLU A 95 -4.59 -28.36 -0.29
N LEU A 96 -3.92 -27.76 -1.29
CA LEU A 96 -3.23 -28.50 -2.34
C LEU A 96 -2.22 -29.49 -1.75
N HIS A 97 -1.47 -29.09 -0.71
CA HIS A 97 -0.56 -29.98 0.01
C HIS A 97 -1.27 -31.15 0.69
N ARG A 98 -2.46 -30.93 1.27
CA ARG A 98 -3.30 -32.01 1.86
C ARG A 98 -3.82 -32.98 0.81
N ILE A 99 -4.22 -32.49 -0.36
CA ILE A 99 -4.61 -33.33 -1.51
C ILE A 99 -3.40 -34.15 -1.97
N GLY A 100 -2.22 -33.53 -2.00
CA GLY A 100 -0.94 -34.20 -2.23
C GLY A 100 -0.69 -34.51 -3.70
N LYS A 101 -0.18 -35.71 -3.97
CA LYS A 101 0.27 -36.17 -5.29
C LYS A 101 -0.73 -35.95 -6.44
N PRO A 102 -2.05 -36.16 -6.28
CA PRO A 102 -3.02 -35.93 -7.34
C PRO A 102 -3.09 -34.48 -7.86
N ALA A 103 -2.64 -33.48 -7.08
CA ALA A 103 -2.68 -32.07 -7.50
C ALA A 103 -1.56 -31.69 -8.50
N VAL A 104 -0.50 -32.48 -8.57
CA VAL A 104 0.72 -32.14 -9.33
C VAL A 104 0.48 -31.98 -10.84
N PRO A 105 -0.25 -32.88 -11.54
CA PRO A 105 -0.48 -32.74 -12.97
C PRO A 105 -1.15 -31.42 -13.36
N GLU A 106 -2.18 -31.00 -12.61
CA GLU A 106 -2.90 -29.75 -12.90
C GLU A 106 -2.07 -28.51 -12.57
N LEU A 107 -1.26 -28.54 -11.49
CA LEU A 107 -0.32 -27.46 -11.18
C LEU A 107 0.77 -27.31 -12.25
N VAL A 108 1.27 -28.42 -12.79
CA VAL A 108 2.24 -28.41 -13.90
C VAL A 108 1.59 -27.89 -15.18
N ALA A 109 0.37 -28.33 -15.48
CA ALA A 109 -0.37 -27.85 -16.64
C ALA A 109 -0.61 -26.33 -16.55
N GLU A 110 -0.97 -25.81 -15.37
CA GLU A 110 -1.08 -24.37 -15.17
C GLU A 110 0.26 -23.63 -15.29
N LEU A 111 1.33 -24.21 -14.73
CA LEU A 111 2.68 -23.67 -14.84
C LEU A 111 3.17 -23.57 -16.30
N ASP A 112 2.70 -24.47 -17.15
CA ASP A 112 3.00 -24.48 -18.59
C ASP A 112 2.22 -23.45 -19.39
N ARG A 113 0.98 -23.15 -18.99
CA ARG A 113 0.13 -22.16 -19.64
C ARG A 113 0.46 -20.72 -19.21
N THR A 114 0.82 -20.53 -17.94
CA THR A 114 0.92 -19.19 -17.37
C THR A 114 2.20 -18.48 -17.77
N ASP A 115 2.05 -17.21 -18.10
CA ASP A 115 3.14 -16.26 -18.20
C ASP A 115 3.03 -15.18 -17.12
N ARG A 116 2.13 -15.29 -16.13
CA ARG A 116 1.89 -14.24 -15.11
C ARG A 116 2.95 -14.29 -14.02
N ASP A 117 3.49 -13.14 -13.62
CA ASP A 117 4.61 -13.07 -12.66
C ASP A 117 4.21 -13.71 -11.31
N ASN A 118 3.12 -13.21 -10.74
CA ASN A 118 2.63 -13.68 -9.44
C ASN A 118 2.25 -15.16 -9.46
N THR A 119 1.58 -15.62 -10.53
CA THR A 119 1.18 -17.01 -10.70
C THR A 119 2.39 -17.94 -10.73
N LEU A 120 3.45 -17.58 -11.48
CA LEU A 120 4.71 -18.35 -11.47
C LEU A 120 5.33 -18.45 -10.06
N ARG A 121 5.29 -17.38 -9.26
CA ARG A 121 5.80 -17.39 -7.88
C ARG A 121 5.05 -18.40 -7.02
N VAL A 122 3.72 -18.31 -6.98
CA VAL A 122 2.90 -19.15 -6.09
C VAL A 122 2.80 -20.61 -6.54
N LEU A 123 2.84 -20.88 -7.85
CA LEU A 123 2.95 -22.26 -8.34
C LEU A 123 4.30 -22.88 -7.96
N GLY A 124 5.40 -22.11 -8.03
CA GLY A 124 6.70 -22.56 -7.54
C GLY A 124 6.69 -22.91 -6.06
N ILE A 125 6.03 -22.10 -5.23
CA ILE A 125 5.85 -22.37 -3.79
C ILE A 125 4.99 -23.64 -3.59
N ALA A 126 3.86 -23.76 -4.28
CA ALA A 126 2.94 -24.90 -4.15
C ALA A 126 3.63 -26.23 -4.53
N LEU A 127 4.32 -26.26 -5.66
CA LEU A 127 5.08 -27.43 -6.13
C LEU A 127 6.24 -27.78 -5.19
N ARG A 128 6.91 -26.76 -4.61
CA ARG A 128 7.92 -26.97 -3.57
C ARG A 128 7.33 -27.61 -2.30
N ALA A 129 6.15 -27.18 -1.88
CA ALA A 129 5.46 -27.72 -0.71
C ALA A 129 5.00 -29.17 -0.93
N LEU A 130 4.57 -29.52 -2.15
CA LEU A 130 4.21 -30.89 -2.54
C LEU A 130 5.43 -31.82 -2.61
N ASN A 131 6.60 -31.29 -2.97
CA ASN A 131 7.86 -32.02 -3.04
C ASN A 131 7.78 -33.31 -3.90
N ASP A 132 7.08 -33.24 -5.03
CA ASP A 132 6.84 -34.38 -5.93
C ASP A 132 7.73 -34.30 -7.18
N PRO A 133 8.54 -35.33 -7.48
CA PRO A 133 9.43 -35.32 -8.65
C PRO A 133 8.73 -35.19 -10.01
N ARG A 134 7.44 -35.53 -10.11
CA ARG A 134 6.66 -35.35 -11.35
C ARG A 134 6.52 -33.89 -11.76
N ALA A 135 6.78 -32.94 -10.84
CA ALA A 135 6.79 -31.52 -11.14
C ALA A 135 8.06 -31.04 -11.86
N VAL A 136 9.17 -31.80 -11.79
CA VAL A 136 10.49 -31.34 -12.25
C VAL A 136 10.49 -30.97 -13.75
N PRO A 137 9.96 -31.78 -14.68
CA PRO A 137 9.91 -31.40 -16.10
C PRO A 137 9.19 -30.07 -16.34
N GLY A 138 8.05 -29.84 -15.68
CA GLY A 138 7.29 -28.59 -15.77
C GLY A 138 8.06 -27.38 -15.22
N LEU A 139 8.70 -27.54 -14.07
CA LEU A 139 9.55 -26.50 -13.47
C LEU A 139 10.75 -26.13 -14.38
N ILE A 140 11.36 -27.12 -15.04
CA ILE A 140 12.44 -26.90 -16.01
C ILE A 140 11.91 -26.09 -17.20
N ARG A 141 10.76 -26.48 -17.78
CA ARG A 141 10.11 -25.76 -18.88
C ARG A 141 9.73 -24.32 -18.50
N ALA A 142 9.43 -24.06 -17.23
CA ALA A 142 9.08 -22.74 -16.74
C ALA A 142 10.28 -21.78 -16.63
N VAL A 143 11.52 -22.27 -16.52
CA VAL A 143 12.71 -21.42 -16.30
C VAL A 143 12.79 -20.23 -17.27
N PRO A 144 12.66 -20.37 -18.60
CA PRO A 144 12.72 -19.22 -19.51
C PRO A 144 11.62 -18.19 -19.27
N ARG A 145 10.42 -18.63 -18.84
CA ARG A 145 9.28 -17.74 -18.53
C ARG A 145 9.51 -16.94 -17.25
N THR A 146 10.50 -17.29 -16.42
CA THR A 146 10.84 -16.53 -15.20
C THR A 146 11.68 -15.28 -15.43
N LEU A 147 12.10 -14.99 -16.68
CA LEU A 147 12.68 -13.70 -17.04
C LEU A 147 11.58 -12.64 -17.13
N ARG A 148 11.50 -11.78 -16.11
CA ARG A 148 10.42 -10.80 -15.92
C ARG A 148 10.97 -9.39 -15.73
N PRO A 149 10.16 -8.33 -15.93
CA PRO A 149 10.55 -6.97 -15.61
C PRO A 149 11.08 -6.83 -14.17
N PRO A 150 11.81 -5.74 -13.85
CA PRO A 150 12.30 -5.48 -12.51
C PRO A 150 11.22 -5.64 -11.44
N GLY A 151 11.53 -6.41 -10.41
CA GLY A 151 10.65 -6.67 -9.26
C GLY A 151 11.47 -7.01 -8.03
N SER A 152 10.89 -6.86 -6.85
CA SER A 152 11.54 -7.26 -5.60
C SER A 152 11.09 -8.66 -5.17
N ASP A 153 11.93 -9.31 -4.37
CA ASP A 153 11.46 -10.35 -3.46
C ASP A 153 10.63 -9.65 -2.37
N CYS A 154 9.48 -10.22 -2.00
CA CYS A 154 8.49 -9.56 -1.14
C CYS A 154 8.27 -10.36 0.14
N GLY A 155 8.06 -9.67 1.27
CA GLY A 155 7.59 -10.29 2.51
C GLY A 155 6.08 -10.13 2.63
N VAL A 156 5.33 -11.23 2.66
CA VAL A 156 3.86 -11.20 2.82
C VAL A 156 3.48 -11.59 4.24
N SER A 157 2.46 -10.91 4.78
CA SER A 157 1.99 -11.17 6.15
C SER A 157 0.84 -12.18 6.10
N ILE A 158 0.90 -13.18 6.98
CA ILE A 158 -0.15 -14.18 7.19
C ILE A 158 -0.56 -14.03 8.65
N GLU A 159 -1.85 -13.80 8.88
CA GLU A 159 -2.40 -13.49 10.20
C GLU A 159 -2.58 -14.75 11.04
N ASP A 160 -2.99 -15.88 10.42
CA ASP A 160 -3.08 -17.17 11.10
C ASP A 160 -1.64 -17.69 11.42
N PRO A 161 -1.25 -17.79 12.70
CA PRO A 161 0.07 -18.23 13.08
C PRO A 161 0.35 -19.70 12.70
N GLU A 162 -0.67 -20.55 12.67
CA GLU A 162 -0.51 -21.95 12.24
C GLU A 162 -0.29 -22.05 10.74
N LEU A 163 -1.00 -21.23 9.97
CA LEU A 163 -0.80 -21.14 8.53
C LEU A 163 0.56 -20.54 8.17
N LEU A 164 0.99 -19.49 8.87
CA LEU A 164 2.32 -18.92 8.71
C LEU A 164 3.39 -19.98 9.01
N LYS A 165 3.27 -20.69 10.13
CA LYS A 165 4.19 -21.80 10.48
C LYS A 165 4.21 -22.88 9.39
N PHE A 166 3.05 -23.23 8.85
CA PHE A 166 2.94 -24.19 7.75
C PHE A 166 3.74 -23.71 6.52
N VAL A 167 3.51 -22.50 6.02
CA VAL A 167 4.21 -22.04 4.80
C VAL A 167 5.71 -21.83 5.02
N LEU A 168 6.12 -21.37 6.20
CA LEU A 168 7.53 -21.20 6.56
C LEU A 168 8.28 -22.53 6.62
N SER A 169 7.59 -23.65 6.87
CA SER A 169 8.21 -24.99 6.87
C SER A 169 8.79 -25.40 5.50
N PHE A 170 8.36 -24.75 4.42
CA PHE A 170 8.87 -24.97 3.07
C PHE A 170 9.85 -23.88 2.60
N GLU A 171 10.03 -22.81 3.39
CA GLU A 171 10.93 -21.72 3.06
C GLU A 171 12.36 -22.06 3.48
N ARG A 172 13.32 -21.79 2.59
CA ARG A 172 14.73 -22.09 2.89
C ARG A 172 15.31 -21.02 3.80
N GLY A 173 15.67 -21.43 5.02
CA GLY A 173 16.33 -20.55 5.99
C GLY A 173 15.36 -19.67 6.79
N ALA A 174 14.09 -20.06 6.87
CA ALA A 174 13.13 -19.38 7.73
C ALA A 174 13.61 -19.41 9.18
N SER A 175 13.59 -18.25 9.85
CA SER A 175 13.87 -18.20 11.29
C SER A 175 12.61 -18.52 12.09
N PRO A 176 12.73 -19.09 13.30
CA PRO A 176 11.56 -19.33 14.17
C PRO A 176 10.79 -18.05 14.51
N ASP A 177 11.46 -16.90 14.50
CA ASP A 177 10.89 -15.58 14.83
C ASP A 177 10.39 -14.81 13.59
N GLN A 178 10.41 -15.44 12.42
CA GLN A 178 10.00 -14.83 11.16
C GLN A 178 8.48 -14.58 11.17
N LYS A 179 8.07 -13.32 11.01
CA LYS A 179 6.67 -12.86 11.06
C LYS A 179 6.00 -12.69 9.69
N HIS A 180 6.71 -13.02 8.62
CA HIS A 180 6.25 -12.87 7.25
C HIS A 180 6.85 -13.98 6.39
N MET A 181 6.13 -14.45 5.38
CA MET A 181 6.67 -15.39 4.40
C MET A 181 7.40 -14.63 3.29
N SER A 182 8.54 -15.15 2.82
CA SER A 182 9.17 -14.62 1.61
C SER A 182 8.49 -15.18 0.35
N VAL A 183 7.94 -14.28 -0.47
CA VAL A 183 7.47 -14.55 -1.82
C VAL A 183 8.51 -13.97 -2.78
N GLY A 184 9.50 -14.78 -3.12
CA GLY A 184 10.55 -14.41 -4.05
C GLY A 184 10.04 -14.21 -5.47
N ARG A 185 10.88 -13.65 -6.33
CA ARG A 185 10.65 -13.57 -7.77
C ARG A 185 10.48 -14.96 -8.39
N PRO A 186 9.84 -15.07 -9.58
CA PRO A 186 9.60 -16.36 -10.23
C PRO A 186 10.86 -17.23 -10.34
N VAL A 187 12.00 -16.65 -10.74
CA VAL A 187 13.26 -17.40 -10.86
C VAL A 187 13.71 -18.00 -9.53
N ASN A 188 13.48 -17.30 -8.42
CA ASN A 188 13.83 -17.78 -7.07
C ASN A 188 12.93 -18.93 -6.65
N GLU A 189 11.62 -18.78 -6.82
CA GLU A 189 10.66 -19.80 -6.38
C GLU A 189 10.74 -21.08 -7.22
N ILE A 190 10.88 -20.96 -8.54
CA ILE A 190 11.07 -22.11 -9.43
C ILE A 190 12.41 -22.82 -9.16
N SER A 191 13.51 -22.06 -9.01
CA SER A 191 14.82 -22.67 -8.71
C SER A 191 14.83 -23.34 -7.34
N ARG A 192 14.20 -22.74 -6.32
CA ARG A 192 14.07 -23.34 -4.98
C ARG A 192 13.20 -24.59 -5.00
N ALA A 193 12.15 -24.63 -5.82
CA ALA A 193 11.34 -25.84 -6.01
C ALA A 193 12.18 -26.96 -6.63
N LEU A 194 12.91 -26.68 -7.72
CA LEU A 194 13.83 -27.63 -8.35
C LEU A 194 14.85 -28.16 -7.33
N GLU A 195 15.53 -27.27 -6.60
CA GLU A 195 16.53 -27.66 -5.61
C GLU A 195 15.95 -28.49 -4.45
N ARG A 196 14.72 -28.19 -4.02
CA ARG A 196 14.06 -28.90 -2.92
C ARG A 196 13.67 -30.32 -3.32
N ILE A 197 13.08 -30.47 -4.51
CA ILE A 197 12.56 -31.74 -5.02
C ILE A 197 13.72 -32.68 -5.40
N THR A 198 14.75 -32.13 -6.06
CA THR A 198 15.87 -32.93 -6.57
C THR A 198 16.99 -33.13 -5.55
N GLY A 199 17.06 -32.29 -4.51
CA GLY A 199 18.23 -32.20 -3.62
C GLY A 199 19.49 -31.61 -4.29
N HIS A 200 19.44 -31.35 -5.60
CA HIS A 200 20.55 -30.82 -6.38
C HIS A 200 20.60 -29.30 -6.34
N LYS A 201 21.79 -28.70 -6.39
CA LYS A 201 21.96 -27.24 -6.33
C LYS A 201 22.11 -26.62 -7.71
N SER A 202 21.38 -25.54 -7.92
CA SER A 202 21.59 -24.61 -9.04
C SER A 202 23.05 -24.15 -9.10
N PRO A 203 23.65 -23.99 -10.31
CA PRO A 203 24.95 -23.36 -10.46
C PRO A 203 25.00 -22.00 -9.77
N GLY A 204 25.97 -21.83 -8.86
CA GLY A 204 26.13 -20.62 -8.03
C GLY A 204 25.27 -20.59 -6.75
N GLY A 205 24.36 -21.54 -6.57
CA GLY A 205 23.51 -21.65 -5.37
C GLY A 205 22.74 -20.36 -5.09
N ASP A 206 22.87 -19.84 -3.87
CA ASP A 206 22.19 -18.59 -3.47
C ASP A 206 22.77 -17.33 -4.11
N ARG A 207 23.98 -17.43 -4.67
CA ARG A 207 24.67 -16.35 -5.40
C ARG A 207 24.57 -16.51 -6.91
N ASP A 208 23.63 -17.33 -7.38
CA ASP A 208 23.40 -17.51 -8.79
C ASP A 208 23.07 -16.16 -9.46
N PRO A 209 23.88 -15.69 -10.42
CA PRO A 209 23.68 -14.40 -11.06
C PRO A 209 22.35 -14.31 -11.82
N LEU A 210 21.69 -15.43 -12.15
CA LEU A 210 20.34 -15.41 -12.71
C LEU A 210 19.33 -14.78 -11.76
N ARG A 211 19.50 -14.98 -10.45
CA ARG A 211 18.64 -14.38 -9.42
C ARG A 211 18.78 -12.86 -9.34
N GLY A 212 19.73 -12.24 -10.04
CA GLY A 212 19.87 -10.78 -10.16
C GLY A 212 19.47 -10.21 -11.51
N ASN A 213 19.12 -11.07 -12.49
CA ASN A 213 18.81 -10.64 -13.85
C ASN A 213 17.32 -10.38 -14.04
N PHE A 214 16.98 -9.21 -14.59
CA PHE A 214 15.63 -8.82 -14.96
C PHE A 214 15.55 -8.67 -16.48
N LEU A 215 14.35 -8.68 -17.03
CA LEU A 215 14.10 -8.25 -18.40
C LEU A 215 14.49 -6.76 -18.51
N GLY A 216 15.62 -6.50 -19.16
CA GLY A 216 16.13 -5.17 -19.41
C GLY A 216 15.55 -4.56 -20.68
N GLY A 217 16.15 -3.46 -21.13
CA GLY A 217 15.81 -2.86 -22.43
C GLY A 217 16.17 -3.78 -23.62
N PRO A 218 15.71 -3.43 -24.83
CA PRO A 218 15.85 -4.25 -26.04
C PRO A 218 17.28 -4.75 -26.28
N ASP A 219 18.29 -3.93 -25.99
CA ASP A 219 19.71 -4.24 -26.22
C ASP A 219 20.25 -5.37 -25.33
N THR A 220 19.63 -5.61 -24.16
CA THR A 220 20.09 -6.62 -23.19
C THR A 220 19.21 -7.87 -23.16
N GLU A 221 18.02 -7.78 -23.74
CA GLU A 221 16.98 -8.82 -23.66
C GLU A 221 17.44 -10.15 -24.24
N ALA A 222 18.04 -10.15 -25.44
CA ALA A 222 18.51 -11.38 -26.08
C ALA A 222 19.58 -12.10 -25.25
N ALA A 223 20.53 -11.35 -24.69
CA ALA A 223 21.58 -11.88 -23.82
C ALA A 223 21.01 -12.46 -22.52
N GLN A 224 20.01 -11.80 -21.93
CA GLN A 224 19.32 -12.29 -20.74
C GLN A 224 18.51 -13.56 -21.05
N ARG A 225 17.70 -13.57 -22.11
CA ARG A 225 16.94 -14.75 -22.56
C ARG A 225 17.86 -15.95 -22.78
N LYS A 226 19.02 -15.74 -23.40
CA LYS A 226 20.03 -16.81 -23.57
C LYS A 226 20.47 -17.41 -22.23
N LYS A 227 20.75 -16.59 -21.20
CA LYS A 227 21.15 -17.11 -19.88
C LYS A 227 20.07 -18.00 -19.24
N TYR A 228 18.80 -17.65 -19.38
CA TYR A 228 17.69 -18.45 -18.86
C TYR A 228 17.48 -19.74 -19.67
N LEU A 229 17.64 -19.71 -21.00
CA LEU A 229 17.64 -20.91 -21.84
C LEU A 229 18.81 -21.84 -21.51
N ASP A 230 20.00 -21.29 -21.29
CA ASP A 230 21.18 -22.06 -20.87
C ASP A 230 20.93 -22.74 -19.51
N ARG A 231 20.18 -22.08 -18.60
CA ARG A 231 19.76 -22.68 -17.33
C ARG A 231 18.71 -23.77 -17.49
N GLN A 232 17.74 -23.58 -18.37
CA GLN A 232 16.79 -24.63 -18.71
C GLN A 232 17.52 -25.87 -19.24
N LYS A 233 18.46 -25.69 -20.18
CA LYS A 233 19.27 -26.79 -20.75
C LYS A 233 20.10 -27.51 -19.68
N TYR A 234 20.69 -26.76 -18.76
CA TYR A 234 21.43 -27.32 -17.62
C TYR A 234 20.56 -28.28 -16.81
N TRP A 235 19.37 -27.83 -16.38
CA TRP A 235 18.48 -28.68 -15.59
C TRP A 235 17.89 -29.83 -16.40
N ALA A 236 17.58 -29.63 -17.69
CA ALA A 236 17.11 -30.69 -18.56
C ALA A 236 18.16 -31.79 -18.74
N GLY A 237 19.43 -31.43 -18.92
CA GLY A 237 20.54 -32.39 -18.98
C GLY A 237 20.70 -33.17 -17.67
N TRP A 238 20.66 -32.46 -16.53
CA TRP A 238 20.72 -33.11 -15.22
C TRP A 238 19.54 -34.07 -14.99
N TRP A 239 18.32 -33.68 -15.36
CA TRP A 239 17.14 -34.53 -15.22
C TRP A 239 17.18 -35.76 -16.13
N ALA A 240 17.71 -35.63 -17.34
CA ALA A 240 17.89 -36.77 -18.23
C ALA A 240 18.84 -37.82 -17.64
N GLU A 241 19.91 -37.38 -16.96
CA GLU A 241 20.89 -38.25 -16.30
C GLU A 241 20.36 -38.87 -15.01
N HIS A 242 19.71 -38.07 -14.14
CA HIS A 242 19.37 -38.46 -12.78
C HIS A 242 17.88 -38.74 -12.53
N GLY A 243 16.99 -38.40 -13.46
CA GLY A 243 15.54 -38.49 -13.23
C GLY A 243 15.06 -39.90 -12.89
N GLY A 244 15.79 -40.94 -13.33
CA GLY A 244 15.49 -42.35 -13.04
C GLY A 244 15.70 -42.73 -11.57
N GLU A 245 16.44 -41.90 -10.81
CA GLU A 245 16.58 -42.04 -9.36
C GLU A 245 15.30 -41.60 -8.62
N PHE A 246 14.47 -40.77 -9.26
CA PHE A 246 13.29 -40.17 -8.66
C PHE A 246 11.98 -40.80 -9.10
N LEU A 247 11.91 -41.23 -10.37
CA LEU A 247 10.69 -41.77 -10.97
C LEU A 247 10.99 -43.03 -11.79
N PRO A 248 10.11 -44.04 -11.75
CA PRO A 248 10.16 -45.16 -12.67
C PRO A 248 10.12 -44.68 -14.13
N GLU A 249 10.75 -45.43 -15.03
CA GLU A 249 10.79 -45.10 -16.47
C GLU A 249 9.39 -44.85 -17.07
N ALA A 250 8.40 -45.68 -16.73
CA ALA A 250 7.04 -45.51 -17.22
C ALA A 250 6.41 -44.17 -16.79
N GLU A 251 6.66 -43.72 -15.55
CA GLU A 251 6.17 -42.42 -15.09
C GLU A 251 6.93 -41.27 -15.76
N ARG A 252 8.24 -41.42 -16.02
CA ARG A 252 9.01 -40.41 -16.76
C ARG A 252 8.49 -40.25 -18.19
N GLN A 253 8.28 -41.36 -18.90
CA GLN A 253 7.73 -41.35 -20.26
C GLN A 253 6.34 -40.71 -20.29
N ALA A 254 5.50 -40.97 -19.28
CA ALA A 254 4.20 -40.33 -19.15
C ALA A 254 4.28 -38.80 -19.04
N LEU A 255 5.38 -38.24 -18.51
CA LEU A 255 5.60 -36.79 -18.38
C LEU A 255 6.19 -36.14 -19.64
N ASP A 256 6.81 -36.94 -20.52
CA ASP A 256 7.42 -36.47 -21.78
C ASP A 256 6.40 -36.36 -22.91
N HIS A 257 5.23 -36.99 -22.77
CA HIS A 257 4.13 -36.74 -23.69
C HIS A 257 3.67 -35.29 -23.54
N PRO A 258 3.52 -34.54 -24.66
CA PRO A 258 2.96 -33.20 -24.61
C PRO A 258 1.65 -33.26 -23.83
N THR A 259 1.61 -32.51 -22.73
CA THR A 259 0.43 -32.50 -21.86
C THR A 259 -0.78 -32.07 -22.69
N ALA A 260 -1.99 -32.43 -22.28
CA ALA A 260 -3.22 -32.01 -22.99
C ALA A 260 -3.31 -30.49 -23.24
N ALA A 261 -2.53 -29.67 -22.51
CA ALA A 261 -2.35 -28.24 -22.78
C ALA A 261 -1.78 -27.92 -24.18
N ASP A 262 -1.02 -28.82 -24.79
CA ASP A 262 -0.46 -28.67 -26.14
C ASP A 262 -1.43 -29.16 -27.24
N ALA A 263 -2.48 -29.92 -26.88
CA ALA A 263 -3.22 -30.79 -27.81
C ALA A 263 -4.65 -30.34 -28.15
N VAL A 264 -5.23 -29.32 -27.49
CA VAL A 264 -6.63 -28.93 -27.75
C VAL A 264 -6.74 -27.48 -28.23
N PRO A 265 -6.75 -27.25 -29.55
CA PRO A 265 -7.20 -25.99 -30.14
C PRO A 265 -8.74 -25.94 -30.09
N GLY A 266 -9.34 -25.29 -29.08
CA GLY A 266 -10.80 -25.15 -29.02
C GLY A 266 -11.38 -24.91 -27.61
N ASP A 267 -12.65 -24.50 -27.57
CA ASP A 267 -13.46 -23.98 -26.43
C ASP A 267 -13.66 -24.89 -25.20
N GLU A 268 -12.88 -25.94 -25.02
CA GLU A 268 -12.80 -26.67 -23.73
C GLU A 268 -12.02 -25.85 -22.67
N ARG A 269 -12.13 -24.51 -22.75
CA ARG A 269 -11.03 -23.56 -22.98
C ARG A 269 -10.17 -23.20 -21.77
N ASP A 270 -10.60 -23.53 -20.56
CA ASP A 270 -9.78 -23.42 -19.37
C ASP A 270 -10.47 -24.13 -18.20
N ARG A 271 -10.03 -25.34 -17.85
CA ARG A 271 -10.64 -26.13 -16.76
C ARG A 271 -10.55 -25.42 -15.41
N VAL A 272 -9.48 -24.64 -15.21
CA VAL A 272 -9.25 -23.89 -13.97
C VAL A 272 -10.25 -22.74 -13.88
N ASP A 273 -10.42 -21.94 -14.94
CA ASP A 273 -11.43 -20.86 -14.92
C ASP A 273 -12.83 -21.44 -14.78
N ARG A 274 -13.18 -22.52 -15.49
CA ARG A 274 -14.51 -23.13 -15.35
C ARG A 274 -14.78 -23.62 -13.93
N ALA A 275 -13.84 -24.34 -13.33
CA ALA A 275 -14.00 -24.82 -11.95
C ALA A 275 -14.06 -23.63 -10.98
N GLY A 276 -13.20 -22.63 -11.17
CA GLY A 276 -13.20 -21.40 -10.40
C GLY A 276 -14.51 -20.62 -10.51
N GLU A 277 -15.03 -20.40 -11.72
CA GLU A 277 -16.28 -19.69 -11.98
C GLU A 277 -17.51 -20.46 -11.47
N ALA A 278 -17.55 -21.79 -11.67
CA ALA A 278 -18.61 -22.63 -11.12
C ALA A 278 -18.64 -22.54 -9.59
N ARG A 279 -17.47 -22.35 -8.98
CA ARG A 279 -17.29 -22.35 -7.53
C ARG A 279 -17.48 -20.98 -6.88
N PHE A 280 -16.84 -19.96 -7.44
CA PHE A 280 -16.72 -18.61 -6.88
C PHE A 280 -17.59 -17.60 -7.63
N GLY A 281 -18.22 -18.01 -8.74
CA GLY A 281 -18.91 -17.13 -9.67
C GLY A 281 -17.95 -16.50 -10.68
N ALA A 282 -18.50 -16.04 -11.80
CA ALA A 282 -17.76 -15.14 -12.70
C ALA A 282 -17.38 -13.84 -11.96
N ILE A 283 -16.19 -13.30 -12.25
CA ILE A 283 -15.73 -12.04 -11.65
C ILE A 283 -16.71 -10.90 -11.97
N PHE A 284 -17.22 -10.89 -13.20
CA PHE A 284 -18.24 -9.97 -13.68
C PHE A 284 -19.42 -10.80 -14.19
N PRO A 285 -20.36 -11.19 -13.31
CA PRO A 285 -21.51 -11.98 -13.74
C PRO A 285 -22.38 -11.16 -14.70
N THR A 286 -23.05 -11.87 -15.60
CA THR A 286 -24.00 -11.32 -16.58
C THR A 286 -25.28 -12.14 -16.57
N GLY A 287 -26.36 -11.55 -17.08
CA GLY A 287 -27.64 -12.23 -17.25
C GLY A 287 -28.83 -11.38 -16.80
N PRO A 288 -30.06 -11.90 -17.02
CA PRO A 288 -31.29 -11.15 -16.79
C PRO A 288 -31.56 -10.81 -15.32
N ASP A 289 -30.83 -11.42 -14.37
CA ASP A 289 -30.95 -11.17 -12.93
C ASP A 289 -29.77 -10.35 -12.36
N VAL A 290 -28.81 -9.95 -13.19
CA VAL A 290 -27.66 -9.14 -12.78
C VAL A 290 -27.90 -7.69 -13.18
N ARG A 291 -27.62 -6.75 -12.27
CA ARG A 291 -27.74 -5.30 -12.52
C ARG A 291 -26.53 -4.58 -11.95
N LEU A 292 -26.29 -3.38 -12.44
CA LEU A 292 -25.42 -2.42 -11.78
C LEU A 292 -26.25 -1.55 -10.85
N GLY A 293 -25.70 -1.25 -9.68
CA GLY A 293 -26.27 -0.30 -8.72
C GLY A 293 -26.32 1.13 -9.26
N PRO A 294 -26.78 2.08 -8.42
CA PRO A 294 -26.84 3.49 -8.79
C PRO A 294 -25.45 4.06 -9.05
N VAL A 295 -25.40 5.19 -9.77
CA VAL A 295 -24.16 5.95 -9.97
C VAL A 295 -23.82 6.69 -8.68
N HIS A 296 -22.65 6.41 -8.14
CA HIS A 296 -22.08 7.17 -7.03
C HIS A 296 -21.01 8.10 -7.57
N GLU A 297 -21.20 9.41 -7.41
CA GLU A 297 -20.20 10.42 -7.75
C GLU A 297 -19.52 10.88 -6.47
N VAL A 298 -18.19 10.79 -6.43
CA VAL A 298 -17.41 11.24 -5.28
C VAL A 298 -16.21 12.07 -5.76
N GLU A 299 -15.90 13.12 -5.03
CA GLU A 299 -14.65 13.85 -5.20
C GLU A 299 -13.65 13.38 -4.16
N LEU A 300 -12.52 12.90 -4.64
CA LEU A 300 -11.43 12.44 -3.79
C LEU A 300 -10.21 13.33 -3.98
N PHE A 301 -9.57 13.69 -2.88
CA PHE A 301 -8.43 14.57 -2.80
C PHE A 301 -7.16 13.77 -2.55
N ASN A 302 -6.03 14.33 -2.95
CA ASN A 302 -4.73 13.76 -2.65
C ASN A 302 -4.57 13.50 -1.14
N ILE A 303 -3.98 12.35 -0.77
CA ILE A 303 -3.68 11.96 0.63
C ILE A 303 -2.91 12.97 1.46
N LEU A 304 -2.31 13.99 0.83
CA LEU A 304 -1.66 15.08 1.52
C LEU A 304 -2.65 15.94 2.34
N PHE A 305 -3.92 16.03 1.96
CA PHE A 305 -4.89 16.88 2.65
C PHE A 305 -5.59 16.11 3.79
N ALA A 306 -5.28 16.47 5.03
CA ALA A 306 -5.80 15.80 6.21
C ALA A 306 -7.31 16.03 6.45
N ASP A 307 -7.87 17.14 5.94
CA ASP A 307 -9.29 17.48 6.10
C ASP A 307 -10.19 16.90 5.01
N ALA A 308 -9.60 16.28 3.98
CA ALA A 308 -10.31 15.95 2.76
C ALA A 308 -10.50 14.43 2.58
N PRO A 309 -11.63 13.99 1.98
CA PRO A 309 -11.80 12.60 1.61
C PRO A 309 -10.73 12.19 0.58
N SER A 310 -9.99 11.13 0.85
CA SER A 310 -8.90 10.68 -0.02
C SER A 310 -8.96 9.18 -0.30
N ALA A 311 -9.92 8.49 0.30
CA ALA A 311 -10.03 7.04 0.27
C ALA A 311 -11.50 6.61 0.22
N ILE A 312 -11.76 5.43 -0.35
CA ILE A 312 -13.11 4.89 -0.50
C ILE A 312 -13.13 3.37 -0.28
N ASP A 313 -14.20 2.93 0.41
CA ASP A 313 -14.71 1.56 0.47
C ASP A 313 -15.93 1.50 -0.46
N PHE A 314 -15.81 0.72 -1.54
CA PHE A 314 -16.81 0.73 -2.61
C PHE A 314 -18.09 -0.01 -2.21
N GLU A 315 -17.97 -1.08 -1.42
CA GLU A 315 -19.10 -1.89 -0.95
C GLU A 315 -19.97 -1.14 0.05
N ARG A 316 -19.35 -0.38 0.95
CA ARG A 316 -20.06 0.40 1.98
C ARG A 316 -20.39 1.81 1.51
N HIS A 317 -19.98 2.16 0.29
CA HIS A 317 -20.08 3.52 -0.26
C HIS A 317 -19.49 4.58 0.69
N ARG A 318 -18.48 4.19 1.48
CA ARG A 318 -17.93 5.04 2.54
C ARG A 318 -16.66 5.69 2.06
N ILE A 319 -16.63 7.01 2.13
CA ILE A 319 -15.41 7.81 1.94
C ILE A 319 -14.70 8.01 3.27
N PHE A 320 -13.37 8.05 3.22
CA PHE A 320 -12.51 8.23 4.38
C PHE A 320 -11.51 9.35 4.12
N ARG A 321 -11.15 10.06 5.18
CA ARG A 321 -9.90 10.84 5.19
C ARG A 321 -8.71 9.89 5.30
N PHE A 322 -7.56 10.28 4.78
CA PHE A 322 -6.36 9.46 4.88
C PHE A 322 -6.04 9.18 6.35
N GLN A 323 -5.89 7.89 6.71
CA GLN A 323 -5.60 7.45 8.08
C GLN A 323 -6.71 7.71 9.10
N GLU A 324 -7.96 7.94 8.66
CA GLU A 324 -9.10 8.06 9.56
C GLU A 324 -9.26 6.81 10.44
N GLY A 325 -9.17 6.98 11.76
CA GLY A 325 -9.28 5.86 12.70
C GLY A 325 -8.07 4.92 12.70
N LEU A 326 -6.90 5.39 12.25
CA LEU A 326 -5.62 4.70 12.39
C LEU A 326 -5.34 4.32 13.84
N ARG A 327 -4.80 3.13 14.07
CA ARG A 327 -4.38 2.63 15.39
C ARG A 327 -2.86 2.55 15.47
N GLU A 328 -2.29 2.60 16.66
CA GLU A 328 -0.84 2.48 16.89
C GLU A 328 -0.23 1.21 16.30
N GLN A 329 -1.00 0.11 16.29
CA GLN A 329 -0.59 -1.17 15.71
C GLN A 329 -0.54 -1.19 14.17
N ASP A 330 -1.19 -0.22 13.50
CA ASP A 330 -1.19 -0.10 12.04
C ASP A 330 0.13 0.54 11.59
N ARG A 331 1.20 -0.26 11.50
CA ARG A 331 2.55 0.20 11.15
C ARG A 331 2.66 0.76 9.73
N TRP A 332 1.71 0.37 8.88
CA TRP A 332 1.64 0.75 7.47
C TRP A 332 0.19 1.07 7.11
N HIS A 333 -0.02 2.04 6.22
CA HIS A 333 -1.37 2.41 5.76
C HIS A 333 -2.13 1.23 5.15
N MET A 334 -1.43 0.25 4.56
CA MET A 334 -2.05 -0.99 4.07
C MET A 334 -2.76 -1.78 5.18
N GLN A 335 -2.21 -1.84 6.39
CA GLN A 335 -2.88 -2.51 7.52
C GLN A 335 -4.14 -1.78 7.93
N TRP A 336 -4.08 -0.44 7.96
CA TRP A 336 -5.24 0.41 8.19
C TRP A 336 -6.31 0.16 7.13
N MET A 337 -5.97 0.30 5.83
CA MET A 337 -6.89 0.08 4.71
C MET A 337 -7.60 -1.25 4.85
N ARG A 338 -6.83 -2.31 5.06
CA ARG A 338 -7.36 -3.66 5.17
C ARG A 338 -8.32 -3.82 6.35
N ARG A 339 -7.99 -3.22 7.49
CA ARG A 339 -8.80 -3.29 8.71
C ARG A 339 -10.09 -2.49 8.59
N VAL A 340 -10.05 -1.31 7.96
CA VAL A 340 -11.23 -0.45 7.80
C VAL A 340 -12.05 -0.77 6.55
N GLY A 341 -11.52 -1.58 5.63
CA GLY A 341 -12.16 -1.95 4.37
C GLY A 341 -12.00 -0.91 3.26
N VAL A 342 -10.95 -0.08 3.30
CA VAL A 342 -10.67 0.85 2.21
C VAL A 342 -10.10 0.08 1.02
N ASP A 343 -10.70 0.26 -0.15
CA ASP A 343 -10.25 -0.39 -1.40
C ASP A 343 -9.34 0.52 -2.22
N MET A 344 -9.62 1.83 -2.24
CA MET A 344 -8.90 2.80 -3.06
C MET A 344 -8.44 4.00 -2.25
N ILE A 345 -7.23 4.50 -2.54
CA ILE A 345 -6.69 5.76 -2.03
C ILE A 345 -6.17 6.63 -3.18
N VAL A 346 -6.46 7.93 -3.15
CA VAL A 346 -5.91 8.89 -4.13
C VAL A 346 -4.43 9.16 -3.89
N GLY A 347 -3.58 8.65 -4.79
CA GLY A 347 -2.17 9.01 -4.82
C GLY A 347 -1.17 7.87 -4.96
N GLY A 348 -1.60 6.62 -5.10
CA GLY A 348 -0.65 5.58 -5.51
C GLY A 348 -1.12 4.15 -5.32
N ASP A 349 -1.76 3.86 -4.20
CA ASP A 349 -1.94 2.46 -3.80
C ASP A 349 -3.38 2.00 -4.03
N CYS A 350 -3.50 1.05 -4.94
CA CYS A 350 -4.72 0.30 -5.23
C CYS A 350 -4.38 -1.19 -5.24
N ASP A 351 -3.45 -1.61 -4.38
CA ASP A 351 -2.89 -2.96 -4.39
C ASP A 351 -3.98 -4.03 -4.14
N ASP A 352 -5.05 -3.64 -3.45
CA ASP A 352 -6.22 -4.47 -3.17
C ASP A 352 -7.34 -4.35 -4.23
N LEU A 353 -7.14 -3.56 -5.29
CA LEU A 353 -8.01 -3.54 -6.47
C LEU A 353 -7.38 -4.29 -7.64
N ARG A 354 -8.18 -5.17 -8.24
CA ARG A 354 -7.91 -5.66 -9.60
C ARG A 354 -8.61 -4.73 -10.57
N LEU A 355 -7.89 -4.28 -11.60
CA LEU A 355 -8.37 -3.29 -12.54
C LEU A 355 -8.30 -3.87 -13.95
N TRP A 356 -9.32 -3.63 -14.76
CA TRP A 356 -9.30 -3.92 -16.19
C TRP A 356 -9.68 -2.66 -16.96
N VAL A 357 -8.79 -2.20 -17.84
CA VAL A 357 -9.05 -1.00 -18.65
C VAL A 357 -9.98 -1.37 -19.78
N ILE A 358 -11.05 -0.58 -19.91
CA ILE A 358 -12.05 -0.73 -20.96
C ILE A 358 -12.20 0.58 -21.74
N ASP A 359 -12.88 0.52 -22.87
CA ASP A 359 -13.23 1.72 -23.63
C ASP A 359 -14.11 2.65 -22.79
N ASP A 360 -13.82 3.96 -22.82
CA ASP A 360 -14.57 4.96 -22.05
C ASP A 360 -16.05 5.04 -22.46
N ALA A 361 -16.36 4.77 -23.73
CA ALA A 361 -17.73 4.72 -24.22
C ALA A 361 -18.53 3.57 -23.59
N ARG A 362 -17.87 2.53 -23.06
CA ARG A 362 -18.57 1.42 -22.41
C ARG A 362 -19.26 1.82 -21.13
N TRP A 363 -18.90 2.93 -20.48
CA TRP A 363 -19.62 3.42 -19.31
C TRP A 363 -21.13 3.58 -19.58
N GLU A 364 -21.50 4.07 -20.77
CA GLU A 364 -22.89 4.31 -21.15
C GLU A 364 -23.61 3.06 -21.68
N THR A 365 -22.86 2.01 -22.07
CA THR A 365 -23.42 0.78 -22.65
C THR A 365 -23.34 -0.44 -21.73
N ILE A 366 -22.64 -0.32 -20.60
CA ILE A 366 -22.31 -1.43 -19.71
C ILE A 366 -23.56 -2.16 -19.19
N ASP A 367 -24.68 -1.47 -18.97
CA ASP A 367 -25.92 -2.11 -18.52
C ASP A 367 -26.39 -3.17 -19.53
N ASN A 368 -26.31 -2.89 -20.83
CA ASN A 368 -26.71 -3.83 -21.87
C ASN A 368 -25.80 -5.07 -21.87
N GLU A 369 -24.51 -4.88 -21.63
CA GLU A 369 -23.54 -5.98 -21.53
C GLU A 369 -23.76 -6.83 -20.28
N VAL A 370 -24.09 -6.21 -19.15
CA VAL A 370 -24.40 -6.90 -17.88
C VAL A 370 -25.70 -7.70 -17.99
N LEU A 371 -26.70 -7.19 -18.72
CA LEU A 371 -27.97 -7.87 -18.96
C LEU A 371 -27.87 -9.02 -19.98
N ALA A 372 -26.86 -8.99 -20.85
CA ALA A 372 -26.67 -10.03 -21.84
C ALA A 372 -26.40 -11.37 -21.17
N SER A 373 -26.81 -12.48 -21.79
CA SER A 373 -26.49 -13.83 -21.30
C SER A 373 -25.10 -14.31 -21.74
N GLU A 374 -24.33 -13.46 -22.43
CA GLU A 374 -22.99 -13.78 -22.88
C GLU A 374 -21.95 -13.52 -21.78
N PRO A 375 -20.87 -14.32 -21.71
CA PRO A 375 -19.78 -14.08 -20.78
C PRO A 375 -19.18 -12.68 -20.94
N PHE A 376 -19.04 -11.97 -19.83
CA PHE A 376 -18.49 -10.61 -19.83
C PHE A 376 -17.03 -10.60 -20.30
N ARG A 377 -16.67 -9.65 -21.18
CA ARG A 377 -15.30 -9.47 -21.66
C ARG A 377 -14.64 -8.29 -20.95
N PRO A 378 -13.80 -8.53 -19.93
CA PRO A 378 -13.26 -7.46 -19.09
C PRO A 378 -12.17 -6.62 -19.77
N GLY A 379 -11.62 -7.06 -20.90
CA GLY A 379 -10.48 -6.38 -21.55
C GLY A 379 -9.15 -6.78 -20.92
N TYR A 380 -8.17 -5.86 -20.91
CA TYR A 380 -6.83 -6.13 -20.39
C TYR A 380 -6.72 -5.77 -18.90
N GLU A 381 -6.20 -6.70 -18.09
CA GLU A 381 -5.94 -6.47 -16.67
C GLU A 381 -4.75 -5.51 -16.48
N HIS A 382 -5.02 -4.32 -15.93
CA HIS A 382 -4.00 -3.34 -15.58
C HIS A 382 -3.21 -3.79 -14.35
N ARG A 383 -1.88 -3.66 -14.43
CA ARG A 383 -0.93 -4.07 -13.39
C ARG A 383 -0.35 -2.90 -12.60
N GLY A 384 -0.65 -1.67 -12.98
CA GLY A 384 -0.19 -0.47 -12.29
C GLY A 384 -1.20 0.04 -11.25
N GLY A 385 -0.73 0.95 -10.40
CA GLY A 385 -1.63 1.75 -9.56
C GLY A 385 -2.58 2.56 -10.43
N PHE A 386 -3.79 2.78 -9.94
CA PHE A 386 -4.86 3.47 -10.66
C PHE A 386 -4.46 4.88 -11.13
N PHE A 387 -3.63 5.58 -10.36
CA PHE A 387 -3.20 6.95 -10.66
C PHE A 387 -2.07 7.04 -11.70
N GLN A 388 -1.52 5.90 -12.12
CA GLN A 388 -0.64 5.82 -13.29
C GLN A 388 -1.43 5.87 -14.61
N LEU A 389 -2.75 5.76 -14.56
CA LEU A 389 -3.62 5.96 -15.70
C LEU A 389 -3.71 7.47 -15.98
N GLU A 390 -3.07 7.90 -17.07
CA GLU A 390 -3.19 9.26 -17.59
C GLU A 390 -4.51 9.44 -18.36
N GLY A 391 -5.15 10.59 -18.14
CA GLY A 391 -6.41 10.99 -18.78
C GLY A 391 -7.67 10.50 -18.07
N ALA A 392 -8.82 10.79 -18.68
CA ALA A 392 -10.08 10.18 -18.30
C ALA A 392 -9.99 8.68 -18.62
N ARG A 393 -10.42 7.81 -17.71
CA ARG A 393 -10.41 6.36 -17.92
C ARG A 393 -11.56 5.67 -17.23
N THR A 394 -12.07 4.66 -17.90
CA THR A 394 -13.09 3.75 -17.42
C THR A 394 -12.44 2.39 -17.20
N VAL A 395 -12.61 1.88 -15.99
CA VAL A 395 -12.09 0.57 -15.61
C VAL A 395 -13.18 -0.24 -14.96
N LEU A 396 -13.09 -1.54 -15.17
CA LEU A 396 -13.76 -2.49 -14.30
C LEU A 396 -12.84 -2.77 -13.14
N PHE A 397 -13.42 -3.01 -11.97
CA PHE A 397 -12.65 -3.36 -10.79
C PHE A 397 -13.26 -4.53 -10.03
N ASN A 398 -12.39 -5.21 -9.30
CA ASN A 398 -12.76 -6.18 -8.29
C ASN A 398 -12.00 -5.83 -7.01
N THR A 399 -12.72 -5.71 -5.91
CA THR A 399 -12.17 -5.41 -4.59
C THR A 399 -11.61 -6.67 -3.95
N ARG A 400 -10.83 -6.48 -2.89
CA ARG A 400 -10.33 -7.57 -2.07
C ARG A 400 -11.46 -8.41 -1.47
N ASP A 401 -12.57 -7.77 -1.09
CA ASP A 401 -13.71 -8.43 -0.45
C ASP A 401 -14.63 -9.12 -1.49
N GLY A 402 -14.24 -9.08 -2.77
CA GLY A 402 -14.91 -9.78 -3.88
C GLY A 402 -16.09 -9.02 -4.47
N GLY A 403 -16.26 -7.75 -4.12
CA GLY A 403 -17.14 -6.83 -4.84
C GLY A 403 -16.58 -6.53 -6.22
N SER A 404 -17.47 -6.34 -7.19
CA SER A 404 -17.09 -5.99 -8.56
C SER A 404 -17.82 -4.72 -8.96
N GLY A 405 -17.16 -3.87 -9.74
CA GLY A 405 -17.67 -2.55 -10.07
C GLY A 405 -17.12 -2.02 -11.38
N ILE A 406 -17.71 -0.92 -11.84
CA ILE A 406 -17.20 -0.10 -12.92
C ILE A 406 -16.94 1.27 -12.34
N LEU A 407 -15.81 1.85 -12.71
CA LEU A 407 -15.28 3.09 -12.16
C LEU A 407 -14.76 3.94 -13.31
N GLN A 408 -15.27 5.15 -13.42
CA GLN A 408 -14.75 6.16 -14.32
C GLN A 408 -14.08 7.28 -13.52
N VAL A 409 -12.92 7.68 -14.01
CA VAL A 409 -12.06 8.69 -13.40
C VAL A 409 -11.97 9.86 -14.32
N GLU A 410 -12.28 11.04 -13.80
CA GLU A 410 -12.00 12.27 -14.49
C GLU A 410 -10.52 12.65 -14.35
N PRO A 411 -9.94 13.38 -15.32
CA PRO A 411 -8.64 14.00 -15.15
C PRO A 411 -8.59 14.87 -13.88
N TYR A 412 -7.39 15.10 -13.37
CA TYR A 412 -7.19 16.03 -12.26
C TYR A 412 -7.79 17.41 -12.57
N ARG A 413 -8.58 17.94 -11.65
CA ARG A 413 -9.16 19.28 -11.78
C ARG A 413 -8.22 20.33 -11.21
N GLY A 414 -7.47 21.00 -12.09
CA GLY A 414 -6.71 22.20 -11.76
C GLY A 414 -5.75 22.05 -10.57
N ALA A 415 -5.67 23.09 -9.73
CA ALA A 415 -4.69 23.23 -8.65
C ALA A 415 -5.06 22.52 -7.34
N THR A 416 -6.23 21.91 -7.22
CA THR A 416 -6.69 21.27 -5.97
C THR A 416 -6.14 19.86 -5.78
N ALA A 417 -5.51 19.29 -6.82
CA ALA A 417 -5.10 17.88 -6.87
C ALA A 417 -6.25 16.90 -6.51
N SER A 418 -7.51 17.30 -6.77
CA SER A 418 -8.68 16.44 -6.61
C SER A 418 -9.02 15.73 -7.92
N ARG A 419 -9.64 14.56 -7.79
CA ARG A 419 -10.25 13.82 -8.89
C ARG A 419 -11.70 13.57 -8.58
N GLN A 420 -12.56 13.85 -9.56
CA GLN A 420 -13.90 13.29 -9.56
C GLN A 420 -13.81 11.85 -10.05
N VAL A 421 -14.46 10.96 -9.32
CA VAL A 421 -14.68 9.60 -9.76
C VAL A 421 -16.15 9.30 -9.65
N ARG A 422 -16.65 8.51 -10.61
CA ARG A 422 -17.98 7.95 -10.55
C ARG A 422 -17.92 6.45 -10.68
N TYR A 423 -18.70 5.73 -9.89
CA TYR A 423 -18.68 4.27 -9.89
C TYR A 423 -20.06 3.66 -9.69
N ARG A 424 -20.18 2.39 -10.06
CA ARG A 424 -21.35 1.55 -9.84
C ARG A 424 -20.89 0.16 -9.43
N MET A 425 -21.58 -0.45 -8.47
CA MET A 425 -21.28 -1.82 -8.02
C MET A 425 -22.17 -2.84 -8.74
N TRP A 426 -21.64 -4.03 -9.03
CA TRP A 426 -22.45 -5.18 -9.45
C TRP A 426 -23.35 -5.60 -8.29
N GLN A 427 -24.66 -5.60 -8.53
CA GLN A 427 -25.65 -6.06 -7.57
C GLN A 427 -26.18 -7.43 -8.03
N MET A 428 -26.10 -8.40 -7.12
CA MET A 428 -26.80 -9.68 -7.27
C MET A 428 -27.95 -9.70 -6.28
N GLY A 429 -29.18 -9.56 -6.77
CA GLY A 429 -30.39 -9.50 -5.94
C GLY A 429 -30.96 -8.09 -5.75
N PRO A 430 -32.02 -7.96 -4.94
CA PRO A 430 -32.70 -6.68 -4.73
C PRO A 430 -31.78 -5.65 -4.06
N PRO A 431 -31.96 -4.35 -4.34
CA PRO A 431 -31.14 -3.29 -3.77
C PRO A 431 -31.23 -3.33 -2.24
N ALA A 432 -30.08 -3.33 -1.57
CA ALA A 432 -30.01 -3.18 -0.12
C ALA A 432 -30.36 -1.73 0.25
N ASP A 433 -30.96 -1.55 1.44
CA ASP A 433 -31.18 -0.22 2.01
C ASP A 433 -29.84 0.52 2.17
N ASP A 434 -29.80 1.79 1.78
CA ASP A 434 -28.60 2.62 1.88
C ASP A 434 -28.11 2.68 3.32
N PRO A 435 -26.81 2.48 3.59
CA PRO A 435 -26.27 2.68 4.92
C PRO A 435 -26.46 4.14 5.34
N PRO A 436 -26.78 4.40 6.62
CA PRO A 436 -27.01 5.75 7.11
C PRO A 436 -25.76 6.62 6.92
N ALA A 437 -25.97 7.88 6.50
CA ALA A 437 -24.92 8.88 6.41
C ALA A 437 -24.21 9.07 7.76
N LEU A 438 -22.89 9.29 7.73
CA LEU A 438 -22.09 9.55 8.93
C LEU A 438 -22.60 10.80 9.65
N VAL A 439 -22.79 10.68 10.96
CA VAL A 439 -23.00 11.83 11.85
C VAL A 439 -21.65 12.52 12.01
N PRO A 440 -21.49 13.80 11.61
CA PRO A 440 -20.24 14.52 11.83
C PRO A 440 -19.95 14.57 13.34
N PRO A 441 -18.66 14.52 13.74
CA PRO A 441 -18.30 14.57 15.16
C PRO A 441 -18.90 15.82 15.81
N VAL A 442 -19.51 15.63 16.99
CA VAL A 442 -20.10 16.72 17.76
C VAL A 442 -18.97 17.65 18.21
N ALA A 443 -18.94 18.86 17.65
CA ALA A 443 -17.91 19.83 17.98
C ALA A 443 -17.96 20.23 19.47
N GLU A 444 -16.80 20.28 20.11
CA GLU A 444 -16.65 20.87 21.44
C GLU A 444 -16.95 22.38 21.38
N LYS A 445 -17.81 22.88 22.27
CA LYS A 445 -18.36 24.24 22.20
C LYS A 445 -17.42 25.36 22.69
N ASN A 446 -16.23 25.02 23.21
CA ASN A 446 -15.40 25.96 24.00
C ASN A 446 -14.05 26.32 23.35
N VAL A 447 -13.91 26.10 22.05
CA VAL A 447 -12.66 26.38 21.32
C VAL A 447 -12.95 27.35 20.19
N GLN A 448 -12.19 28.45 20.11
CA GLN A 448 -12.33 29.48 19.07
C GLN A 448 -10.99 29.79 18.39
N TRP A 449 -11.06 30.42 17.22
CA TRP A 449 -9.87 30.96 16.57
C TRP A 449 -9.53 32.34 17.15
N SER A 450 -8.24 32.61 17.32
CA SER A 450 -7.73 33.97 17.52
C SER A 450 -8.00 34.85 16.31
N GLU A 451 -7.71 36.14 16.44
CA GLU A 451 -7.59 37.04 15.29
C GLU A 451 -6.58 36.51 14.25
N THR A 452 -6.80 36.84 12.98
CA THR A 452 -5.86 36.54 11.90
C THR A 452 -4.65 37.46 12.00
N ILE A 453 -3.45 36.87 11.93
CA ILE A 453 -2.19 37.61 11.97
C ILE A 453 -1.45 37.41 10.65
N ASP A 454 -1.09 38.53 10.01
CA ASP A 454 -0.28 38.55 8.80
C ASP A 454 1.20 38.66 9.13
N VAL A 455 2.02 37.89 8.43
CA VAL A 455 3.47 37.82 8.63
C VAL A 455 4.19 37.86 7.28
N THR A 456 5.24 38.66 7.23
CA THR A 456 6.18 38.69 6.11
C THR A 456 7.53 38.18 6.60
N LEU A 457 7.99 37.06 6.04
CA LEU A 457 9.32 36.52 6.30
C LEU A 457 10.22 36.75 5.09
N LYS A 458 11.43 37.22 5.39
CA LYS A 458 12.48 37.46 4.40
C LYS A 458 13.43 36.26 4.34
N PRO A 459 14.22 36.11 3.26
CA PRO A 459 15.30 35.14 3.22
C PRO A 459 16.29 35.46 4.34
N PRO A 460 17.06 34.46 4.82
CA PRO A 460 18.04 34.64 5.87
C PRO A 460 19.27 35.40 5.33
N GLU A 461 19.10 36.70 5.10
CA GLU A 461 20.18 37.65 4.87
C GLU A 461 20.58 38.33 6.19
N GLU A 462 21.70 39.06 6.19
CA GLU A 462 22.15 39.78 7.37
C GLU A 462 21.07 40.76 7.86
N ASN A 463 20.69 40.66 9.13
CA ASN A 463 19.61 41.44 9.78
C ASN A 463 18.20 41.21 9.20
N ALA A 464 18.00 40.25 8.29
CA ALA A 464 16.69 39.96 7.76
C ALA A 464 15.80 39.28 8.81
N GLN A 465 14.55 39.74 8.91
CA GLN A 465 13.51 39.13 9.73
C GLN A 465 13.03 37.82 9.09
N CYS A 466 13.82 36.77 9.23
CA CYS A 466 13.54 35.45 8.67
C CYS A 466 12.90 34.49 9.68
N GLY A 467 12.97 34.76 11.00
CA GLY A 467 12.32 33.98 12.05
C GLY A 467 11.04 34.62 12.57
N TRP A 468 10.07 33.79 12.98
CA TRP A 468 8.82 34.24 13.62
C TRP A 468 8.45 33.40 14.85
N SER A 469 8.07 34.10 15.92
CA SER A 469 7.49 33.54 17.14
C SER A 469 5.97 33.64 17.08
N LEU A 470 5.27 32.49 17.09
CA LEU A 470 3.82 32.43 17.00
C LEU A 470 3.14 32.95 18.28
N SER A 471 3.64 32.59 19.46
CA SER A 471 3.13 33.12 20.75
C SER A 471 3.39 34.60 20.91
N ARG A 472 4.64 35.04 20.66
CA ARG A 472 5.04 36.42 20.94
C ARG A 472 4.56 37.39 19.86
N LYS A 473 4.09 36.88 18.72
CA LYS A 473 3.74 37.67 17.53
C LYS A 473 4.90 38.59 17.11
N GLN A 474 6.12 38.08 17.16
CA GLN A 474 7.36 38.84 16.95
C GLN A 474 8.27 38.15 15.94
N SER A 475 8.87 38.96 15.06
CA SER A 475 9.92 38.53 14.15
C SER A 475 11.29 38.62 14.81
N ALA A 476 12.20 37.71 14.47
CA ALA A 476 13.61 37.81 14.86
C ALA A 476 14.52 37.68 13.64
N ALA A 477 15.62 38.42 13.69
CA ALA A 477 16.73 38.24 12.76
C ALA A 477 17.67 37.14 13.28
N LEU A 478 18.34 36.46 12.35
CA LEU A 478 19.41 35.52 12.72
C LEU A 478 20.54 36.27 13.42
N PRO A 479 21.19 35.66 14.43
CA PRO A 479 22.22 36.30 15.24
C PRO A 479 23.52 36.57 14.45
N ARG A 480 23.69 35.88 13.32
CA ARG A 480 24.77 36.04 12.34
C ARG A 480 24.29 35.52 10.98
N PRO A 481 24.92 35.92 9.86
CA PRO A 481 24.67 35.26 8.59
C PRO A 481 25.04 33.78 8.68
N PHE A 482 24.16 32.91 8.19
CA PHE A 482 24.44 31.49 7.97
C PHE A 482 24.54 31.27 6.47
N GLU A 483 25.53 30.48 6.03
CA GLU A 483 25.52 29.96 4.66
C GLU A 483 24.25 29.10 4.47
N ALA A 484 23.58 29.22 3.32
CA ALA A 484 22.31 28.54 3.06
C ALA A 484 22.39 27.01 3.25
N LYS A 485 23.55 26.43 2.91
CA LYS A 485 23.84 25.00 3.10
C LYS A 485 23.95 24.62 4.57
N ASP A 486 24.62 25.45 5.37
CA ASP A 486 24.78 25.23 6.81
C ASP A 486 23.44 25.38 7.54
N LEU A 487 22.62 26.35 7.13
CA LEU A 487 21.30 26.56 7.69
C LEU A 487 20.39 25.37 7.41
N THR A 488 20.38 24.88 6.17
CA THR A 488 19.64 23.68 5.78
C THR A 488 20.10 22.49 6.62
N GLN A 489 21.40 22.21 6.67
CA GLN A 489 21.94 21.10 7.45
C GLN A 489 21.61 21.20 8.95
N GLN A 490 21.63 22.41 9.52
CA GLN A 490 21.29 22.63 10.92
C GLN A 490 19.80 22.46 11.22
N ILE A 491 18.89 22.85 10.31
CA ILE A 491 17.45 22.59 10.45
C ILE A 491 17.17 21.08 10.57
N TRP A 492 17.92 20.26 9.83
CA TRP A 492 17.77 18.81 9.83
C TRP A 492 18.55 18.12 10.95
N SER A 493 19.42 18.84 11.64
CA SER A 493 20.18 18.28 12.73
C SER A 493 19.26 18.06 13.93
N GLN A 494 19.29 16.85 14.49
CA GLN A 494 18.67 16.57 15.80
C GLN A 494 19.53 17.09 16.96
N ASP A 495 20.69 17.68 16.67
CA ASP A 495 21.58 18.22 17.69
C ASP A 495 20.99 19.49 18.32
N ALA A 496 20.56 19.35 19.57
CA ALA A 496 20.00 20.42 20.38
C ALA A 496 21.00 21.55 20.65
N GLU A 497 22.31 21.30 20.52
CA GLU A 497 23.37 22.25 20.88
C GLU A 497 23.86 23.14 19.73
N THR A 498 23.23 23.05 18.56
CA THR A 498 23.54 23.97 17.46
C THR A 498 23.22 25.42 17.83
N ASP A 499 24.02 26.38 17.33
CA ASP A 499 23.78 27.81 17.57
C ASP A 499 22.38 28.23 17.09
N LEU A 500 21.89 27.63 16.00
CA LEU A 500 20.52 27.83 15.51
C LEU A 500 19.47 27.34 16.51
N ALA A 501 19.63 26.13 17.07
CA ALA A 501 18.70 25.58 18.06
C ALA A 501 18.72 26.40 19.37
N ARG A 502 19.89 26.93 19.79
CA ARG A 502 20.00 27.84 20.94
C ARG A 502 19.25 29.15 20.69
N TRP A 503 19.56 29.84 19.59
CA TRP A 503 18.91 31.09 19.20
C TRP A 503 17.38 30.92 19.11
N ARG A 504 16.93 29.84 18.47
CA ARG A 504 15.51 29.50 18.36
C ARG A 504 14.83 29.42 19.72
N ARG A 505 15.45 28.71 20.68
CA ARG A 505 14.91 28.56 22.05
C ARG A 505 14.86 29.89 22.79
N GLU A 506 15.93 30.68 22.73
CA GLU A 506 16.01 32.00 23.39
C GLU A 506 14.97 32.98 22.84
N GLN A 507 14.84 33.01 21.50
CA GLN A 507 13.93 33.90 20.80
C GLN A 507 12.51 33.34 20.64
N ALA A 508 12.27 32.10 21.09
CA ALA A 508 10.99 31.43 20.96
C ALA A 508 10.49 31.38 19.50
N ILE A 509 11.37 31.03 18.56
CA ILE A 509 11.06 30.99 17.13
C ILE A 509 10.45 29.66 16.74
N ASP A 510 9.30 29.72 16.08
CA ASP A 510 8.55 28.56 15.62
C ASP A 510 8.69 28.37 14.11
N LEU A 511 8.70 29.47 13.36
CA LEU A 511 8.82 29.45 11.90
C LEU A 511 10.12 30.11 11.46
N LEU A 512 10.79 29.51 10.48
CA LEU A 512 11.97 30.09 9.84
C LEU A 512 11.87 30.00 8.32
N ALA A 513 12.07 31.14 7.67
CA ALA A 513 12.26 31.25 6.24
C ALA A 513 13.70 30.90 5.85
N THR A 514 13.86 29.96 4.92
CA THR A 514 15.16 29.56 4.36
C THR A 514 15.11 29.46 2.85
N PRO A 515 16.24 29.54 2.14
CA PRO A 515 16.29 29.11 0.74
C PRO A 515 15.87 27.64 0.65
N ALA A 516 15.11 27.28 -0.36
CA ALA A 516 14.85 25.88 -0.66
C ALA A 516 16.18 25.19 -1.02
N PRO A 517 16.41 23.93 -0.60
CA PRO A 517 17.55 23.16 -1.08
C PRO A 517 17.48 23.06 -2.61
N GLU A 518 18.65 22.93 -3.27
CA GLU A 518 18.67 22.67 -4.71
C GLU A 518 17.74 21.48 -5.02
N PRO A 519 16.77 21.63 -5.94
CA PRO A 519 15.82 20.57 -6.22
C PRO A 519 16.53 19.29 -6.61
N HIS A 520 16.00 18.13 -6.22
CA HIS A 520 16.58 16.87 -6.63
C HIS A 520 16.61 16.81 -8.18
N PRO A 521 17.66 16.27 -8.84
CA PRO A 521 17.75 16.22 -10.30
C PRO A 521 16.57 15.53 -11.03
N LEU A 522 15.73 14.80 -10.29
CA LEU A 522 14.52 14.13 -10.80
C LEU A 522 13.26 15.00 -10.70
N GLN A 523 13.32 16.16 -10.05
CA GLN A 523 12.17 17.03 -9.73
C GLN A 523 11.98 18.21 -10.68
N LEU A 524 13.00 18.57 -11.48
CA LEU A 524 12.93 19.69 -12.42
C LEU A 524 12.79 19.18 -13.86
N ARG A 525 11.59 19.35 -14.44
CA ARG A 525 11.38 19.33 -15.90
C ARG A 525 11.32 20.72 -16.52
N THR A 526 11.51 21.77 -15.71
CA THR A 526 11.45 23.17 -16.16
C THR A 526 12.80 23.83 -15.95
N ASP A 527 13.32 24.51 -16.97
CA ASP A 527 14.62 25.21 -16.95
C ASP A 527 14.65 26.44 -16.02
N GLU A 528 13.52 26.81 -15.42
CA GLU A 528 13.45 27.85 -14.40
C GLU A 528 13.90 27.28 -13.05
N LYS A 529 15.00 27.83 -12.50
CA LYS A 529 15.34 27.74 -11.07
C LYS A 529 14.68 28.90 -10.34
N PRO A 530 13.44 28.79 -9.85
CA PRO A 530 12.89 29.83 -9.00
C PRO A 530 13.72 29.94 -7.71
N ASP A 531 13.98 31.17 -7.28
CA ASP A 531 14.48 31.52 -5.94
C ASP A 531 13.41 31.17 -4.90
N LEU A 532 13.18 29.86 -4.71
CA LEU A 532 12.13 29.36 -3.83
C LEU A 532 12.57 29.54 -2.39
N LEU A 533 11.71 30.19 -1.64
CA LEU A 533 11.80 30.25 -0.19
C LEU A 533 10.99 29.08 0.40
N GLN A 534 11.54 28.47 1.44
CA GLN A 534 10.94 27.41 2.23
C GLN A 534 10.65 27.94 3.64
N ILE A 535 9.55 27.50 4.24
CA ILE A 535 9.30 27.70 5.67
C ILE A 535 9.50 26.39 6.42
N ALA A 536 10.33 26.41 7.46
CA ALA A 536 10.50 25.33 8.42
C ALA A 536 9.68 25.64 9.69
N LEU A 537 8.86 24.67 10.14
CA LEU A 537 8.26 24.68 11.47
C LEU A 537 9.15 23.87 12.42
N PHE A 538 9.66 24.52 13.46
CA PHE A 538 10.55 23.89 14.41
C PHE A 538 9.82 23.18 15.55
N ASP A 539 10.35 22.01 15.94
CA ASP A 539 9.86 21.16 17.04
C ASP A 539 8.34 20.99 17.06
N GLY A 540 7.73 21.02 15.88
CA GLY A 540 6.29 21.06 15.72
C GLY A 540 5.85 20.09 14.66
N VAL A 541 4.54 19.95 14.58
CA VAL A 541 3.89 19.12 13.59
C VAL A 541 3.04 19.99 12.70
N ALA A 542 3.03 19.71 11.40
CA ALA A 542 2.13 20.37 10.46
C ALA A 542 1.41 19.34 9.61
N ARG A 543 0.13 19.59 9.35
CA ARG A 543 -0.74 18.76 8.51
C ARG A 543 -1.29 19.62 7.39
N PRO A 544 -1.05 19.27 6.11
CA PRO A 544 -1.65 20.02 5.02
C PRO A 544 -3.17 19.89 5.05
N VAL A 545 -3.85 20.99 4.75
CA VAL A 545 -5.32 21.04 4.59
C VAL A 545 -5.67 21.87 3.35
N ARG A 546 -6.89 21.72 2.85
CA ARG A 546 -7.35 22.46 1.67
C ARG A 546 -7.29 23.97 1.91
N THR A 547 -7.08 24.73 0.83
CA THR A 547 -6.87 26.19 0.91
C THR A 547 -8.05 26.93 1.56
N GLU A 548 -9.27 26.52 1.25
CA GLU A 548 -10.51 27.06 1.81
C GLU A 548 -10.65 26.81 3.33
N CYS A 549 -9.92 25.86 3.91
CA CYS A 549 -9.97 25.57 5.34
C CYS A 549 -9.50 26.74 6.20
N PHE A 550 -8.65 27.63 5.68
CA PHE A 550 -8.22 28.81 6.45
C PHE A 550 -9.40 29.66 6.93
N GLU A 551 -10.46 29.75 6.12
CA GLU A 551 -11.66 30.54 6.46
C GLU A 551 -12.82 29.67 6.96
N SER A 552 -12.92 28.42 6.51
CA SER A 552 -14.10 27.57 6.77
C SER A 552 -13.92 26.55 7.89
N LEU A 553 -12.69 26.13 8.20
CA LEU A 553 -12.45 25.11 9.22
C LEU A 553 -12.62 25.72 10.61
N THR A 554 -13.40 25.09 11.47
CA THR A 554 -13.61 25.55 12.85
C THR A 554 -12.44 25.14 13.74
N ALA A 555 -12.17 25.89 14.81
CA ALA A 555 -11.09 25.58 15.74
C ALA A 555 -11.25 24.19 16.41
N PRO A 556 -12.47 23.75 16.82
CA PRO A 556 -12.66 22.38 17.29
C PRO A 556 -12.31 21.32 16.23
N ALA A 557 -12.70 21.51 14.96
CA ALA A 557 -12.41 20.55 13.90
C ALA A 557 -10.89 20.50 13.58
N ALA A 558 -10.23 21.65 13.58
CA ALA A 558 -8.78 21.74 13.44
C ALA A 558 -8.03 21.03 14.59
N LYS A 559 -8.50 21.20 15.83
CA LYS A 559 -7.94 20.51 17.00
C LYS A 559 -8.11 19.00 16.87
N ALA A 560 -9.30 18.52 16.52
CA ALA A 560 -9.56 17.09 16.30
C ALA A 560 -8.62 16.51 15.23
N LEU A 561 -8.45 17.21 14.11
CA LEU A 561 -7.51 16.83 13.04
C LEU A 561 -6.05 16.75 13.51
N LEU A 562 -5.62 17.62 14.42
CA LEU A 562 -4.27 17.60 15.00
C LEU A 562 -4.08 16.51 16.07
N ASP A 563 -5.16 16.11 16.74
CA ASP A 563 -5.17 15.07 17.79
C ASP A 563 -5.24 13.64 17.22
N GLU A 564 -5.64 13.47 15.96
CA GLU A 564 -5.60 12.18 15.28
C GLU A 564 -4.16 11.61 15.24
N PRO A 565 -3.94 10.31 15.45
CA PRO A 565 -2.62 9.70 15.32
C PRO A 565 -2.11 9.82 13.87
N ALA A 566 -0.80 10.02 13.69
CA ALA A 566 -0.14 10.00 12.37
C ALA A 566 0.68 8.71 12.23
N ALA A 567 0.58 8.01 11.08
CA ALA A 567 1.33 6.78 10.85
C ALA A 567 2.85 6.99 10.74
N ARG A 568 3.29 8.22 10.52
CA ARG A 568 4.71 8.58 10.55
C ARG A 568 4.93 9.61 11.67
N PRO A 569 5.97 9.45 12.51
CA PRO A 569 6.41 10.54 13.36
C PRO A 569 6.63 11.75 12.45
N LEU A 570 5.90 12.82 12.75
CA LEU A 570 5.91 14.05 11.98
C LEU A 570 7.34 14.57 12.05
N GLN A 571 8.12 14.31 10.98
CA GLN A 571 9.46 14.89 10.84
C GLN A 571 9.33 16.42 10.81
N PRO A 572 10.39 17.19 11.15
CA PRO A 572 10.40 18.64 10.96
C PRO A 572 9.82 18.95 9.59
N VAL A 573 8.63 19.56 9.57
CA VAL A 573 7.87 19.65 8.33
C VAL A 573 8.52 20.76 7.50
N ASN A 574 9.10 20.38 6.36
CA ASN A 574 9.23 21.30 5.25
C ASN A 574 7.82 21.65 4.83
N ILE A 575 7.39 22.86 5.16
CA ILE A 575 6.08 23.31 4.71
C ILE A 575 6.08 23.54 3.18
N LEU A 576 7.24 23.48 2.51
CA LEU A 576 7.36 23.59 1.05
C LEU A 576 8.47 22.68 0.53
N SER A 577 8.12 21.58 -0.17
CA SER A 577 9.08 20.78 -0.94
C SER A 577 8.46 20.34 -2.27
N SER A 578 9.06 20.81 -3.36
CA SER A 578 8.60 20.72 -4.74
C SER A 578 8.61 19.29 -5.28
N MET A 579 7.44 18.67 -5.41
CA MET A 579 7.26 17.37 -6.06
C MET A 579 6.28 17.42 -7.25
N GLY A 580 6.18 18.55 -7.96
CA GLY A 580 5.31 18.68 -9.15
C GLY A 580 3.80 18.53 -8.91
N ILE A 581 3.38 18.26 -7.67
CA ILE A 581 2.00 18.22 -7.20
C ILE A 581 1.64 19.66 -6.74
N PRO A 582 0.41 20.15 -6.98
CA PRO A 582 -0.06 21.40 -6.41
C PRO A 582 0.21 21.44 -4.91
N GLN A 583 1.06 22.37 -4.48
CA GLN A 583 1.49 22.46 -3.10
C GLN A 583 0.32 22.91 -2.22
N PRO A 584 0.05 22.23 -1.10
CA PRO A 584 -0.89 22.75 -0.11
C PRO A 584 -0.47 24.16 0.26
N GLN A 585 -1.42 25.10 0.22
CA GLN A 585 -1.17 26.47 0.66
C GLN A 585 -1.55 26.67 2.13
N THR A 586 -2.20 25.69 2.76
CA THR A 586 -2.73 25.80 4.12
C THR A 586 -2.34 24.59 4.95
N TYR A 587 -1.96 24.83 6.20
CA TYR A 587 -1.45 23.83 7.11
C TYR A 587 -2.06 24.04 8.49
N LEU A 588 -2.59 22.98 9.08
CA LEU A 588 -2.75 22.92 10.53
C LEU A 588 -1.38 22.70 11.16
N PHE A 589 -1.13 23.27 12.33
CA PHE A 589 0.12 23.04 13.04
C PHE A 589 -0.07 22.91 14.54
N ARG A 590 0.89 22.26 15.20
CA ARG A 590 1.07 22.27 16.64
C ARG A 590 2.55 22.37 17.01
N THR A 591 2.93 23.36 17.81
CA THR A 591 4.31 23.55 18.28
C THR A 591 4.61 22.65 19.48
N SER A 592 5.90 22.44 19.78
CA SER A 592 6.33 21.74 21.01
C SER A 592 5.85 22.39 22.30
N ARG A 593 5.53 23.68 22.23
CA ARG A 593 4.99 24.48 23.34
C ARG A 593 3.47 24.35 23.49
N GLY A 594 2.83 23.54 22.66
CA GLY A 594 1.40 23.24 22.71
C GLY A 594 0.51 24.20 21.93
N GLU A 595 1.07 25.26 21.32
CA GLU A 595 0.29 26.16 20.48
C GLU A 595 -0.19 25.40 19.26
N SER A 596 -1.49 25.43 19.02
CA SER A 596 -2.09 24.82 17.84
C SER A 596 -2.73 25.91 16.99
N GLY A 597 -2.70 25.76 15.67
CA GLY A 597 -3.18 26.80 14.77
C GLY A 597 -3.41 26.34 13.34
N ILE A 598 -3.81 27.29 12.51
CA ILE A 598 -3.88 27.14 11.06
C ILE A 598 -3.06 28.26 10.41
N LEU A 599 -2.25 27.91 9.43
CA LEU A 599 -1.35 28.80 8.69
C LEU A 599 -1.60 28.67 7.20
N GLN A 600 -1.63 29.78 6.47
CA GLN A 600 -1.79 29.81 5.02
C GLN A 600 -0.78 30.74 4.34
N PHE A 601 -0.23 30.30 3.21
CA PHE A 601 0.57 31.12 2.30
C PHE A 601 -0.34 31.94 1.37
N ARG A 602 -0.02 33.21 1.18
CA ARG A 602 -0.69 34.03 0.17
C ARG A 602 -0.19 33.66 -1.23
N SER A 603 -1.11 33.49 -2.18
CA SER A 603 -0.78 33.14 -3.56
C SER A 603 0.23 34.12 -4.17
N GLY A 604 1.23 33.59 -4.89
CA GLY A 604 2.27 34.38 -5.56
C GLY A 604 3.38 34.92 -4.65
N SER A 605 3.26 34.78 -3.33
CA SER A 605 4.25 35.33 -2.39
C SER A 605 5.63 34.69 -2.54
N LEU A 606 5.68 33.36 -2.66
CA LEU A 606 6.92 32.57 -2.69
C LEU A 606 7.83 32.81 -3.91
N LYS A 607 7.39 33.61 -4.90
CA LYS A 607 8.18 33.93 -6.11
C LYS A 607 9.03 35.19 -5.98
N ALA A 608 8.81 36.02 -4.96
CA ALA A 608 9.44 37.33 -4.83
C ALA A 608 10.57 37.36 -3.78
N GLY A 609 11.14 36.20 -3.42
CA GLY A 609 12.10 36.11 -2.31
C GLY A 609 11.48 36.49 -0.96
N LEU A 610 10.16 36.46 -0.82
CA LEU A 610 9.45 36.75 0.43
C LEU A 610 8.43 35.63 0.69
N ALA A 611 8.20 35.27 1.95
CA ALA A 611 7.04 34.48 2.33
C ALA A 611 6.02 35.38 2.99
N LEU A 612 4.88 35.58 2.34
CA LEU A 612 3.72 36.22 2.94
C LEU A 612 2.79 35.13 3.43
N LEU A 613 2.65 35.02 4.74
CA LEU A 613 1.78 34.04 5.38
C LEU A 613 0.80 34.72 6.32
N ARG A 614 -0.30 34.03 6.60
CA ARG A 614 -1.30 34.43 7.60
C ARG A 614 -1.61 33.24 8.49
N TYR A 615 -1.87 33.47 9.77
CA TYR A 615 -2.21 32.40 10.69
C TYR A 615 -3.27 32.80 11.72
N LYS A 616 -3.94 31.80 12.29
CA LYS A 616 -4.84 31.89 13.45
C LYS A 616 -4.40 30.84 14.46
N LEU A 617 -4.47 31.16 15.75
CA LEU A 617 -4.21 30.23 16.85
C LEU A 617 -5.52 29.71 17.43
N ILE A 618 -5.49 28.50 17.96
CA ILE A 618 -6.58 27.93 18.73
C ILE A 618 -6.53 28.52 20.13
N GLU A 619 -7.60 29.22 20.53
CA GLU A 619 -7.79 29.74 21.89
C GLU A 619 -8.73 28.80 22.64
N GLU A 620 -8.22 28.16 23.69
CA GLU A 620 -9.04 27.45 24.67
C GLU A 620 -9.57 28.47 25.66
N ALA A 621 -10.90 28.54 25.84
CA ALA A 621 -11.47 29.38 26.89
C ALA A 621 -10.82 29.00 28.22
N GLU A 622 -10.28 29.99 28.96
CA GLU A 622 -9.69 29.75 30.27
C GLU A 622 -10.65 28.89 31.09
N ARG A 623 -10.26 27.65 31.41
CA ARG A 623 -11.04 26.82 32.31
C ARG A 623 -11.21 27.66 33.57
N PRO A 624 -12.44 27.98 34.01
CA PRO A 624 -12.63 28.76 35.22
C PRO A 624 -11.82 28.07 36.30
N GLN A 625 -10.81 28.77 36.84
CA GLN A 625 -9.98 28.22 37.90
C GLN A 625 -10.95 27.75 38.99
N MET A 626 -11.04 26.43 39.20
CA MET A 626 -11.87 25.90 40.28
C MET A 626 -11.30 26.51 41.57
N ARG A 627 -12.05 27.47 42.12
CA ARG A 627 -11.71 28.16 43.35
C ARG A 627 -11.90 27.26 44.56
#